data_AF-A0A026W3W5-F1
#
_entry.id   AF-A0A026W3W5-F1
#
_cell.length_a   1.000
_cell.length_b   1.000
_cell.length_c   1.000
_cell.angle_alpha   90.00
_cell.angle_beta   90.00
_cell.angle_gamma   90.00
#
_symmetry.space_group_name_H-M   'P 1'
#
loop_
_entity.id
_entity.type
_entity.pdbx_description
1 polymer ?
#
loop_
_entity_poly.entity_id
_entity_poly.type
_entity_poly.pdbx_seq_one_letter_code
_entity_poly.pdbx_strand_id
1 'polypeptide(L)'
;MPHVLLNEINKLSMLRALESGRYLTMGFRSWDLYEYPLLQSTTKHSWAIKTATQLEKPRYVIFALQTGRKNVMSEDITIFGDCKLTNVKLYLDSEFYPYDDLNVDFEKNKAAILYDMYSRFRKAYYNCNCAEVYLTPPNFLLREPFVVIDCSRQNESVKGATVDV
;
A
#
# COMPACT_ATOMS: atom_id res chain seq x y z
N MET A 1 7.21 15.29 -4.90
CA MET A 1 7.72 14.55 -6.08
C MET A 1 9.22 14.77 -6.12
N PRO A 2 10.08 13.72 -6.14
CA PRO A 2 11.53 13.92 -6.14
C PRO A 2 11.96 14.61 -7.43
N HIS A 3 12.71 15.71 -7.29
CA HIS A 3 13.34 16.37 -8.43
C HIS A 3 14.62 15.61 -8.78
N VAL A 4 14.63 14.95 -9.94
CA VAL A 4 15.81 14.25 -10.45
C VAL A 4 16.62 15.24 -11.29
N LEU A 5 17.84 15.54 -10.86
CA LEU A 5 18.78 16.35 -11.62
C LEU A 5 19.74 15.42 -12.37
N LEU A 6 19.85 15.60 -13.68
CA LEU A 6 20.79 14.85 -14.51
C LEU A 6 22.15 15.54 -14.50
N ASN A 7 23.23 14.75 -14.50
CA ASN A 7 24.55 15.27 -14.81
C ASN A 7 24.64 15.69 -16.28
N GLU A 8 25.65 16.48 -16.65
CA GLU A 8 25.76 17.04 -18.01
C GLU A 8 25.80 15.98 -19.13
N ILE A 9 26.42 14.82 -18.87
CA ILE A 9 26.49 13.70 -19.83
C ILE A 9 25.10 13.10 -20.08
N ASN A 10 24.36 12.80 -19.02
CA ASN A 10 23.02 12.23 -19.11
C ASN A 10 22.02 13.25 -19.66
N LYS A 11 22.21 14.54 -19.35
CA LYS A 11 21.40 15.63 -19.89
C LYS A 11 21.56 15.75 -21.40
N LEU A 12 22.79 15.73 -21.91
CA LEU A 12 23.06 15.77 -23.36
C LEU A 12 22.48 14.55 -24.09
N SER A 13 22.62 13.36 -23.50
CA SER A 13 22.05 12.11 -24.03
C SER A 13 20.52 12.17 -24.10
N MET A 14 19.87 12.66 -23.03
CA MET A 14 18.43 12.81 -22.97
C MET A 14 17.92 13.86 -23.97
N LEU A 15 18.61 14.99 -24.12
CA LEU A 15 18.26 16.02 -25.11
C LEU A 15 18.28 15.46 -26.54
N ARG A 16 19.31 14.69 -26.91
CA ARG A 16 19.38 14.01 -28.22
C ARG A 16 18.24 13.00 -28.43
N ALA A 17 17.87 12.26 -27.38
CA ALA A 17 16.74 11.33 -27.46
C ALA A 17 15.42 12.07 -27.70
N LEU A 18 15.20 13.19 -27.02
CA LEU A 18 14.03 14.05 -27.21
C LEU A 18 14.00 14.69 -28.61
N GLU A 19 15.12 15.23 -29.09
CA GLU A 19 15.25 15.81 -30.43
C GLU A 19 15.00 14.79 -31.54
N SER A 20 15.36 13.52 -31.31
CA SER A 20 15.10 12.43 -32.28
C SER A 20 13.62 12.02 -32.39
N GLY A 21 12.72 12.63 -31.60
CA GLY A 21 11.29 12.30 -31.59
C GLY A 21 10.98 10.92 -31.03
N ARG A 22 11.94 10.26 -30.37
CA ARG A 22 11.75 8.94 -29.77
C ARG A 22 10.92 9.07 -28.49
N TYR A 23 9.93 8.19 -28.35
CA TYR A 23 9.19 8.05 -27.09
C TYR A 23 10.11 7.55 -25.98
N LEU A 24 10.05 8.21 -24.81
CA LEU A 24 10.70 7.78 -23.59
C LEU A 24 9.68 7.10 -22.70
N THR A 25 9.87 5.81 -22.45
CA THR A 25 9.07 5.08 -21.44
C THR A 25 9.52 5.53 -20.06
N MET A 26 8.63 6.19 -19.31
CA MET A 26 8.89 6.61 -17.93
C MET A 26 7.92 5.90 -17.00
N GLY A 27 8.46 5.13 -16.05
CA GLY A 27 7.65 4.57 -14.98
C GLY A 27 7.20 5.67 -14.03
N PHE A 28 5.91 5.70 -13.71
CA PHE A 28 5.35 6.58 -12.68
C PHE A 28 4.69 5.73 -11.59
N ARG A 29 4.33 6.37 -10.48
CA ARG A 29 3.55 5.75 -9.40
C ARG A 29 2.22 6.49 -9.31
N SER A 30 1.13 5.75 -9.39
CA SER A 30 -0.23 6.20 -9.13
C SER A 30 -0.68 5.71 -7.75
N TRP A 31 -1.62 6.44 -7.15
CA TRP A 31 -2.29 6.07 -5.90
C TRP A 31 -3.78 6.27 -6.09
N ASP A 32 -4.54 5.22 -5.83
CA ASP A 32 -6.00 5.27 -5.78
C ASP A 32 -6.45 5.05 -4.34
N LEU A 33 -7.41 5.86 -3.89
CA LEU A 33 -8.05 5.73 -2.59
C LEU A 33 -9.48 5.26 -2.77
N TYR A 34 -9.82 4.18 -2.07
CA TYR A 34 -11.18 3.68 -1.95
C TYR A 34 -11.58 3.73 -0.48
N GLU A 35 -12.80 4.16 -0.20
CA GLU A 35 -13.34 4.22 1.16
C GLU A 35 -14.64 3.40 1.23
N TYR A 36 -14.70 2.48 2.18
CA TYR A 36 -15.94 1.80 2.55
C TYR A 36 -16.54 2.46 3.79
N PRO A 37 -17.63 3.24 3.67
CA PRO A 37 -18.01 4.22 4.67
C PRO A 37 -18.60 3.62 5.96
N LEU A 38 -19.13 2.40 5.93
CA LEU A 38 -19.74 1.76 7.09
C LEU A 38 -19.63 0.24 7.02
N LEU A 39 -18.75 -0.34 7.85
CA LEU A 39 -18.68 -1.78 8.04
C LEU A 39 -19.88 -2.28 8.83
N GLN A 40 -20.46 -3.39 8.37
CA GLN A 40 -21.50 -4.09 9.12
C GLN A 40 -20.92 -4.74 10.38
N SER A 41 -21.75 -5.01 11.38
CA SER A 41 -21.34 -5.72 12.61
C SER A 41 -21.12 -7.21 12.31
N THR A 42 -19.98 -7.51 11.70
CA THR A 42 -19.58 -8.84 11.23
C THR A 42 -18.14 -9.12 11.59
N THR A 43 -17.80 -10.39 11.81
CA THR A 43 -16.42 -10.82 12.06
C THR A 43 -15.63 -11.10 10.78
N LYS A 44 -16.31 -11.16 9.63
CA LYS A 44 -15.73 -11.35 8.30
C LYS A 44 -16.45 -10.46 7.31
N HIS A 45 -15.69 -9.81 6.45
CA HIS A 45 -16.20 -8.95 5.39
C HIS A 45 -15.34 -9.14 4.14
N SER A 46 -15.98 -9.08 2.97
CA SER A 46 -15.31 -9.03 1.68
C SER A 46 -15.86 -7.82 0.93
N TRP A 47 -14.98 -7.09 0.26
CA TRP A 47 -15.24 -5.83 -0.38
C TRP A 47 -14.65 -5.81 -1.79
N ALA A 48 -15.49 -5.97 -2.81
CA ALA A 48 -15.06 -5.85 -4.19
C ALA A 48 -14.68 -4.39 -4.56
N ILE A 49 -13.46 -4.17 -5.04
CA ILE A 49 -12.95 -2.86 -5.45
C ILE A 49 -12.71 -2.85 -6.96
N LYS A 50 -13.56 -2.14 -7.71
CA LYS A 50 -13.35 -1.97 -9.14
C LYS A 50 -12.29 -0.88 -9.39
N THR A 51 -11.09 -1.29 -9.75
CA THR A 51 -10.04 -0.36 -10.21
C THR A 51 -10.32 0.12 -11.64
N ALA A 52 -10.05 1.39 -11.92
CA ALA A 52 -10.45 2.05 -13.17
C ALA A 52 -9.57 1.69 -14.38
N THR A 53 -8.34 1.21 -14.15
CA THR A 53 -7.32 1.03 -15.21
C THR A 53 -6.85 -0.43 -15.29
N GLN A 54 -7.30 -1.17 -16.31
CA GLN A 54 -6.80 -2.54 -16.57
C GLN A 54 -5.31 -2.60 -16.96
N LEU A 55 -4.69 -1.44 -17.20
CA LEU A 55 -3.29 -1.30 -17.61
C LEU A 55 -2.31 -1.27 -16.43
N GLU A 56 -2.76 -0.90 -15.23
CA GLU A 56 -1.88 -0.71 -14.08
C GLU A 56 -2.04 -1.87 -13.10
N LYS A 57 -0.93 -2.54 -12.78
CA LYS A 57 -0.90 -3.60 -11.76
C LYS A 57 -0.57 -3.00 -10.39
N PRO A 58 -1.40 -3.20 -9.35
CA PRO A 58 -1.11 -2.66 -8.03
C PRO A 58 0.12 -3.35 -7.46
N ARG A 59 1.18 -2.60 -7.12
CA ARG A 59 2.38 -3.17 -6.49
C ARG A 59 2.23 -3.33 -4.98
N TYR A 60 1.45 -2.46 -4.36
CA TYR A 60 1.18 -2.46 -2.94
C TYR A 60 -0.28 -2.11 -2.70
N VAL A 61 -0.90 -2.78 -1.74
CA VAL A 61 -2.20 -2.40 -1.20
C VAL A 61 -2.02 -2.07 0.28
N ILE A 62 -2.51 -0.91 0.69
CA ILE A 62 -2.50 -0.49 2.09
C ILE A 62 -3.93 -0.52 2.58
N PHE A 63 -4.17 -1.33 3.60
CA PHE A 63 -5.47 -1.50 4.22
C PHE A 63 -5.44 -0.96 5.65
N ALA A 64 -6.38 -0.08 5.99
CA ALA A 64 -6.47 0.53 7.30
C ALA A 64 -7.93 0.64 7.74
N LEU A 65 -8.15 0.60 9.05
CA LEU A 65 -9.47 0.69 9.66
C LEU A 65 -9.53 1.89 10.62
N GLN A 66 -10.71 2.48 10.75
CA GLN A 66 -10.99 3.56 11.68
C GLN A 66 -12.34 3.35 12.36
N THR A 67 -12.40 3.72 13.64
CA THR A 67 -13.63 3.64 14.44
C THR A 67 -13.99 5.03 14.94
N GLY A 68 -15.24 5.46 14.74
CA GLY A 68 -15.80 6.65 15.40
C GLY A 68 -15.18 8.00 15.06
N ARG A 69 -14.40 8.10 13.97
CA ARG A 69 -13.68 9.34 13.60
C ARG A 69 -14.32 10.13 12.45
N LYS A 70 -15.09 9.46 11.60
CA LYS A 70 -15.69 10.09 10.42
C LYS A 70 -16.65 11.20 10.83
N ASN A 71 -16.45 12.40 10.29
CA ASN A 71 -17.24 13.60 10.58
C ASN A 71 -17.19 14.09 12.04
N VAL A 72 -16.18 13.68 12.82
CA VAL A 72 -16.00 14.15 14.20
C VAL A 72 -14.84 15.15 14.24
N MET A 73 -15.15 16.44 14.40
CA MET A 73 -14.14 17.51 14.33
C MET A 73 -13.11 17.50 15.47
N SER A 74 -13.42 16.85 16.59
CA SER A 74 -12.51 16.73 17.74
C SER A 74 -11.50 15.59 17.61
N GLU A 75 -11.68 14.70 16.63
CA GLU A 75 -10.87 13.49 16.47
C GLU A 75 -9.84 13.65 15.36
N ASP A 76 -8.67 13.03 15.55
CA ASP A 76 -7.60 13.00 14.56
C ASP A 76 -7.88 11.91 13.51
N ILE A 77 -8.28 12.34 12.30
CA ILE A 77 -8.54 11.46 11.16
C ILE A 77 -7.29 10.77 10.61
N THR A 78 -6.08 11.18 11.04
CA THR A 78 -4.83 10.53 10.62
C THR A 78 -4.51 9.28 11.45
N ILE A 79 -5.24 9.05 12.54
CA ILE A 79 -5.05 7.89 13.42
C ILE A 79 -5.91 6.72 12.96
N PHE A 80 -5.28 5.55 12.78
CA PHE A 80 -5.95 4.29 12.47
C PHE A 80 -6.20 3.48 13.75
N GLY A 81 -7.25 2.66 13.73
CA GLY A 81 -7.63 1.78 14.84
C GLY A 81 -7.30 0.33 14.52
N ASP A 82 -6.90 -0.44 15.53
CA ASP A 82 -6.63 -1.88 15.38
C ASP A 82 -7.88 -2.69 14.97
N CYS A 83 -9.05 -2.20 15.37
CA CYS A 83 -10.37 -2.81 15.18
C CYS A 83 -10.44 -4.32 15.49
N LYS A 84 -9.58 -4.80 16.40
CA LYS A 84 -9.39 -6.24 16.68
C LYS A 84 -9.17 -7.09 15.43
N LEU A 85 -8.47 -6.53 14.44
CA LEU A 85 -8.15 -7.20 13.21
C LEU A 85 -7.29 -8.45 13.47
N THR A 86 -7.71 -9.60 12.93
CA THR A 86 -6.97 -10.86 13.08
C THR A 86 -6.30 -11.29 11.77
N ASN A 87 -6.93 -11.02 10.63
CA ASN A 87 -6.42 -11.41 9.33
C ASN A 87 -6.96 -10.50 8.21
N VAL A 88 -6.20 -10.37 7.13
CA VAL A 88 -6.57 -9.69 5.89
C VAL A 88 -6.05 -10.53 4.75
N LYS A 89 -6.88 -10.74 3.72
CA LYS A 89 -6.46 -11.30 2.44
C LYS A 89 -6.95 -10.40 1.34
N LEU A 90 -6.07 -10.12 0.41
CA LEU A 90 -6.35 -9.47 -0.85
C LEU A 90 -6.41 -10.55 -1.92
N TYR A 91 -7.49 -10.61 -2.69
CA TYR A 91 -7.60 -11.49 -3.84
C TYR A 91 -7.36 -10.67 -5.11
N LEU A 92 -6.44 -11.14 -5.95
CA LEU A 92 -6.13 -10.54 -7.25
C LEU A 92 -6.29 -11.64 -8.29
N ASP A 93 -7.36 -11.55 -9.08
CA ASP A 93 -7.80 -12.64 -9.96
C ASP A 93 -7.90 -13.98 -9.20
N SER A 94 -7.00 -14.92 -9.50
CA SER A 94 -6.93 -16.26 -8.90
C SER A 94 -5.86 -16.39 -7.81
N GLU A 95 -5.10 -15.34 -7.54
CA GLU A 95 -4.05 -15.31 -6.51
C GLU A 95 -4.51 -14.54 -5.27
N PHE A 96 -3.92 -14.83 -4.12
CA PHE A 96 -4.22 -14.11 -2.88
C PHE A 96 -2.96 -13.78 -2.08
N TYR A 97 -3.02 -12.66 -1.36
CA TYR A 97 -1.91 -12.08 -0.64
C TYR A 97 -2.38 -11.55 0.74
N PRO A 98 -1.61 -11.76 1.82
CA PRO A 98 -0.51 -12.72 1.93
C PRO A 98 -1.01 -14.17 1.81
N TYR A 99 -0.10 -15.09 1.47
CA TYR A 99 -0.40 -16.52 1.37
C TYR A 99 -0.75 -17.12 2.74
N ASP A 100 0.03 -16.75 3.76
CA ASP A 100 -0.18 -17.19 5.13
C ASP A 100 -1.14 -16.26 5.87
N ASP A 101 -1.88 -16.82 6.83
CA ASP A 101 -2.72 -16.04 7.72
C ASP A 101 -1.85 -15.20 8.68
N LEU A 102 -2.17 -13.92 8.79
CA LEU A 102 -1.40 -12.99 9.63
C LEU A 102 -1.50 -13.32 11.12
N ASN A 103 -2.63 -13.91 11.55
CA ASN A 103 -2.91 -14.30 12.94
C ASN A 103 -2.59 -13.19 13.96
N VAL A 104 -2.99 -11.96 13.62
CA VAL A 104 -2.73 -10.77 14.43
C VAL A 104 -3.52 -10.84 15.72
N ASP A 105 -2.86 -10.49 16.83
CA ASP A 105 -3.48 -10.35 18.14
C ASP A 105 -2.79 -9.18 18.87
N PHE A 106 -3.45 -8.03 18.90
CA PHE A 106 -2.93 -6.80 19.51
C PHE A 106 -2.80 -6.92 21.03
N GLU A 107 -3.70 -7.66 21.68
CA GLU A 107 -3.69 -7.88 23.13
C GLU A 107 -2.54 -8.79 23.57
N LYS A 108 -2.17 -9.77 22.73
CA LYS A 108 -1.03 -10.68 22.97
C LYS A 108 0.27 -10.22 22.32
N ASN A 109 0.35 -8.97 21.87
CA ASN A 109 1.52 -8.40 21.22
C ASN A 109 1.98 -9.16 19.95
N LYS A 110 1.05 -9.84 19.26
CA LYS A 110 1.29 -10.54 17.99
C LYS A 110 0.96 -9.66 16.78
N ALA A 111 1.29 -8.37 16.85
CA ALA A 111 1.09 -7.40 15.78
C ALA A 111 2.41 -6.95 15.12
N ALA A 112 3.55 -7.49 15.55
CA ALA A 112 4.87 -7.17 15.01
C ALA A 112 4.98 -7.43 13.50
N ILE A 113 4.23 -8.40 12.97
CA ILE A 113 4.18 -8.69 11.53
C ILE A 113 3.70 -7.49 10.71
N LEU A 114 2.75 -6.69 11.23
CA LEU A 114 2.26 -5.50 10.56
C LEU A 114 3.37 -4.44 10.43
N TYR A 115 4.16 -4.27 11.50
CA TYR A 115 5.29 -3.36 11.50
C TYR A 115 6.40 -3.82 10.53
N ASP A 116 6.68 -5.13 10.48
CA ASP A 116 7.64 -5.69 9.51
C ASP A 116 7.19 -5.40 8.06
N MET A 117 5.91 -5.66 7.73
CA MET A 117 5.34 -5.35 6.42
C MET A 117 5.49 -3.86 6.06
N TYR A 118 5.16 -2.97 7.00
CA TYR A 118 5.34 -1.52 6.85
C TYR A 118 6.81 -1.14 6.62
N SER A 119 7.74 -1.68 7.41
CA SER A 119 9.16 -1.36 7.31
C SER A 119 9.75 -1.78 5.95
N ARG A 120 9.35 -2.95 5.45
CA ARG A 120 9.75 -3.46 4.12
C ARG A 120 9.19 -2.60 3.00
N PHE A 121 7.90 -2.25 3.09
CA PHE A 121 7.27 -1.34 2.14
C PHE A 121 8.00 -0.01 2.09
N ARG A 122 8.26 0.62 3.24
CA ARG A 122 8.96 1.91 3.31
C ARG A 122 10.33 1.84 2.65
N LYS A 123 11.11 0.78 2.96
CA LYS A 123 12.43 0.56 2.36
C LYS A 123 12.34 0.42 0.84
N ALA A 124 11.42 -0.40 0.34
CA ALA A 124 11.23 -0.64 -1.09
C ALA A 124 10.67 0.59 -1.82
N TYR A 125 9.70 1.27 -1.23
CA TYR A 125 9.02 2.42 -1.82
C TYR A 125 9.92 3.64 -1.90
N TYR A 126 10.62 3.99 -0.82
CA TYR A 126 11.48 5.19 -0.80
C TYR A 126 12.92 4.93 -1.24
N ASN A 127 13.31 3.67 -1.44
CA ASN A 127 14.69 3.27 -1.71
C ASN A 127 15.69 3.85 -0.69
N CYS A 128 15.25 4.01 0.57
CA CYS A 128 16.07 4.49 1.69
C CYS A 128 16.51 3.26 2.50
N ASN A 129 17.81 3.08 2.68
CA ASN A 129 18.36 2.13 3.66
C ASN A 129 18.30 2.66 5.11
N CYS A 130 17.65 3.79 5.30
CA CYS A 130 17.65 4.58 6.51
C CYS A 130 16.89 3.80 7.60
N ALA A 131 17.61 3.43 8.66
CA ALA A 131 17.07 2.76 9.84
C ALA A 131 16.00 3.58 10.58
N GLU A 132 15.80 4.84 10.17
CA GLU A 132 14.72 5.70 10.62
C GLU A 132 13.42 5.37 9.87
N VAL A 133 12.78 4.30 10.32
CA VAL A 133 11.34 4.16 10.14
C VAL A 133 10.69 5.39 10.80
N TYR A 134 9.79 6.09 10.08
CA TYR A 134 9.15 7.32 10.59
C TYR A 134 8.45 7.10 11.93
N LEU A 135 7.97 5.87 12.14
CA LEU A 135 7.36 5.42 13.38
C LEU A 135 8.20 4.32 13.98
N THR A 136 8.46 4.42 15.28
CA THR A 136 8.92 3.29 16.08
C THR A 136 7.81 2.23 16.17
N PRO A 137 8.11 0.95 16.44
CA PRO A 137 7.10 -0.08 16.62
C PRO A 137 5.93 0.30 17.55
N PRO A 138 6.15 0.89 18.75
CA PRO A 138 5.04 1.29 19.61
C PRO A 138 4.21 2.43 19.01
N ASN A 139 4.83 3.41 18.34
CA ASN A 139 4.09 4.51 17.71
C ASN A 139 3.25 4.02 16.53
N PHE A 140 3.77 3.06 15.76
CA PHE A 140 3.03 2.42 14.68
C PHE A 140 1.80 1.69 15.22
N LEU A 141 1.95 0.83 16.21
CA LEU A 141 0.82 0.09 16.79
C LEU A 141 -0.21 0.98 17.46
N LEU A 142 0.22 2.10 18.05
CA LEU A 142 -0.66 3.03 18.75
C LEU A 142 -1.43 3.96 17.81
N ARG A 143 -0.80 4.44 16.73
CA ARG A 143 -1.35 5.52 15.90
C ARG A 143 -1.74 5.07 14.50
N GLU A 144 -1.02 4.12 13.94
CA GLU A 144 -1.15 3.74 12.54
C GLU A 144 -1.10 2.22 12.31
N PRO A 145 -1.92 1.41 13.01
CA PRO A 145 -2.00 -0.02 12.74
C PRO A 145 -2.71 -0.25 11.39
N PHE A 146 -1.93 -0.29 10.31
CA PHE A 146 -2.38 -0.66 8.97
C PHE A 146 -1.63 -1.88 8.44
N VAL A 147 -2.23 -2.53 7.46
CA VAL A 147 -1.64 -3.69 6.78
C VAL A 147 -1.09 -3.23 5.44
N VAL A 148 0.17 -3.56 5.15
CA VAL A 148 0.73 -3.37 3.80
C VAL A 148 0.88 -4.72 3.13
N ILE A 149 0.18 -4.91 2.03
CA ILE A 149 0.22 -6.14 1.24
C ILE A 149 1.13 -5.89 0.03
N ASP A 150 2.28 -6.54 0.02
CA ASP A 150 3.23 -6.50 -1.10
C ASP A 150 2.78 -7.47 -2.20
N CYS A 151 2.38 -6.90 -3.33
CA CYS A 151 1.97 -7.64 -4.51
C CYS A 151 2.95 -7.43 -5.67
N SER A 152 4.14 -6.89 -5.40
CA SER A 152 5.14 -6.56 -6.42
C SER A 152 5.70 -7.77 -7.17
N ARG A 153 5.48 -8.97 -6.64
CA ARG A 153 5.85 -10.27 -7.24
C ARG A 153 4.67 -10.98 -7.90
N GLN A 154 3.59 -10.27 -8.21
CA GLN A 154 2.48 -10.80 -9.00
C GLN A 154 2.96 -11.48 -10.28
N ASN A 155 2.31 -12.59 -10.63
CA ASN A 155 2.58 -13.27 -11.88
C ASN A 155 2.25 -12.35 -13.07
N GLU A 156 3.04 -12.42 -14.15
CA GLU A 156 2.78 -11.66 -15.37
C GLU A 156 1.41 -12.03 -15.99
N SER A 157 0.92 -13.25 -15.71
CA SER A 157 -0.38 -13.77 -16.15
C SER A 157 -1.60 -13.17 -15.47
N VAL A 158 -1.46 -12.45 -14.34
CA VAL A 158 -2.55 -11.67 -13.71
C VAL A 158 -3.00 -10.62 -14.74
N LYS A 159 -4.18 -10.81 -15.32
CA LYS A 159 -4.75 -9.94 -16.36
C LYS A 159 -5.70 -9.00 -15.66
N GLY A 160 -5.71 -7.71 -16.00
CA GLY A 160 -6.56 -6.69 -15.38
C GLY A 160 -8.07 -6.95 -15.51
N ALA A 161 -8.57 -7.92 -14.75
CA ALA A 161 -9.98 -8.14 -14.49
C ALA A 161 -10.33 -7.53 -13.12
N THR A 162 -11.62 -7.47 -12.84
CA THR A 162 -12.18 -6.90 -11.61
C THR A 162 -11.51 -7.50 -10.38
N VAL A 163 -10.97 -6.62 -9.54
CA VAL A 163 -10.28 -6.98 -8.30
C VAL A 163 -11.31 -7.11 -7.17
N ASP A 164 -11.46 -8.31 -6.62
CA ASP A 164 -12.26 -8.54 -5.42
C ASP A 164 -11.34 -8.49 -4.19
N VAL A 165 -11.56 -7.56 -3.26
CA VAL A 165 -10.74 -7.43 -2.03
C VAL A 165 -11.41 -8.08 -0.83
#